data_AF-A0AA95FEL8-F1
#
_entry.id   AF-A0AA95FEL8-F1
#
_cell.length_a   1.000
_cell.length_b   1.000
_cell.length_c   1.000
_cell.angle_alpha   90.00
_cell.angle_beta   90.00
_cell.angle_gamma   90.00
#
_symmetry.space_group_name_H-M   'P 1'
#
loop_
_entity.id
_entity.type
_entity.pdbx_description
1 polymer ?
#
loop_
_entity_poly.entity_id
_entity_poly.type
_entity_poly.pdbx_seq_one_letter_code
_entity_poly.pdbx_strand_id
1 'polypeptide(L)'
;MENLSYQKEVLAYEKASKRVKDLKSFYGNLSSYCLVIPFLFILNIITSPEHLWFYWPMLGWGIGLLAHAVNTFGIGKDWEERKIKQLMEEEKSRTKSL
;
A
#
# COMPACT_ATOMS: atom_id res chain seq x y z
N MET A 1 -12.57 -18.89 28.70
CA MET A 1 -13.03 -18.61 27.32
C MET A 1 -13.27 -17.12 27.08
N GLU A 2 -13.77 -16.37 28.06
CA GLU A 2 -14.02 -14.92 28.00
C GLU A 2 -12.76 -14.05 27.74
N ASN A 3 -11.63 -14.35 28.39
CA ASN A 3 -10.35 -13.65 28.13
C ASN A 3 -9.81 -13.86 26.70
N LEU A 4 -10.15 -14.98 26.06
CA LEU A 4 -9.70 -15.28 24.70
C LEU A 4 -10.57 -14.57 23.65
N SER A 5 -11.88 -14.42 23.89
CA SER A 5 -12.74 -13.63 23.00
C SER A 5 -12.40 -12.14 23.08
N TYR A 6 -12.15 -11.62 24.29
CA TYR A 6 -11.73 -10.24 24.49
C TYR A 6 -10.41 -9.91 23.78
N GLN A 7 -9.40 -10.78 23.89
CA GLN A 7 -8.14 -10.64 23.13
C GLN A 7 -8.38 -10.62 21.61
N LYS A 8 -9.25 -11.50 21.09
CA LYS A 8 -9.57 -11.52 19.65
C LYS A 8 -10.27 -10.24 19.19
N GLU A 9 -11.18 -9.69 20.00
CA GLU A 9 -11.89 -8.44 19.69
C GLU A 9 -10.94 -7.23 19.69
N VAL A 10 -10.05 -7.12 20.69
CA VAL A 10 -9.04 -6.06 20.75
C VAL A 10 -8.09 -6.12 19.54
N LEU A 11 -7.59 -7.31 19.19
CA LEU A 11 -6.72 -7.52 18.03
C LEU A 11 -7.43 -7.17 16.71
N ALA A 12 -8.70 -7.55 16.57
CA ALA A 12 -9.50 -7.21 15.40
C ALA A 12 -9.72 -5.69 15.27
N TYR A 13 -10.02 -5.02 16.38
CA TYR A 13 -10.18 -3.57 16.44
C TYR A 13 -8.87 -2.83 16.10
N GLU A 14 -7.75 -3.27 16.68
CA GLU A 14 -6.43 -2.67 16.41
C GLU A 14 -6.04 -2.82 14.93
N LYS A 15 -6.28 -4.00 14.35
CA LYS A 15 -6.05 -4.26 12.92
C LYS A 15 -6.92 -3.38 12.03
N ALA A 16 -8.19 -3.20 12.38
CA ALA A 16 -9.12 -2.33 11.65
C ALA A 16 -8.72 -0.85 11.76
N SER A 17 -8.37 -0.39 12.97
CA SER A 17 -7.92 0.99 13.23
C SER A 17 -6.63 1.31 12.46
N LYS A 18 -5.67 0.39 12.45
CA LYS A 18 -4.42 0.53 11.67
C LYS A 18 -4.71 0.66 10.17
N ARG A 19 -5.58 -0.20 9.62
CA ARG A 19 -6.04 -0.12 8.23
C ARG A 19 -6.64 1.24 7.89
N VAL A 20 -7.50 1.79 8.75
CA VAL A 20 -8.12 3.11 8.54
C VAL A 20 -7.07 4.22 8.59
N LYS A 21 -6.12 4.15 9.51
CA LYS A 21 -5.03 5.12 9.63
C LYS A 21 -4.15 5.13 8.37
N ASP A 22 -3.76 3.95 7.90
CA ASP A 22 -2.96 3.79 6.67
C ASP A 22 -3.72 4.34 5.46
N LEU A 23 -5.02 4.06 5.36
CA LEU A 23 -5.88 4.58 4.30
C LEU A 23 -5.98 6.11 4.33
N LYS A 24 -6.17 6.70 5.51
CA LYS A 24 -6.22 8.15 5.69
C LYS A 24 -4.89 8.82 5.33
N SER A 25 -3.77 8.21 5.70
CA SER A 25 -2.43 8.69 5.35
C SER A 25 -2.17 8.62 3.84
N PHE A 26 -2.60 7.54 3.19
CA PHE A 26 -2.55 7.38 1.75
C PHE A 26 -3.36 8.47 1.03
N TYR A 27 -4.62 8.67 1.40
CA TYR A 27 -5.47 9.69 0.78
C TYR A 27 -4.94 11.11 1.00
N GLY A 28 -4.34 11.41 2.16
CA GLY A 28 -3.69 12.69 2.40
C GLY A 28 -2.52 12.95 1.44
N ASN A 29 -1.64 11.96 1.28
CA ASN A 29 -0.52 12.06 0.33
C ASN A 29 -0.99 12.12 -1.12
N LEU A 30 -1.97 11.31 -1.51
CA LEU A 30 -2.55 11.32 -2.86
C LEU A 30 -3.19 12.67 -3.19
N SER A 31 -3.95 13.24 -2.24
CA SER A 31 -4.58 14.55 -2.43
C SER A 31 -3.52 15.64 -2.61
N SER A 32 -2.47 15.62 -1.77
CA SER A 32 -1.34 16.54 -1.88
C SER A 32 -0.64 16.40 -3.24
N TYR A 33 -0.40 15.17 -3.69
CA TYR A 33 0.19 14.89 -5.00
C TYR A 33 -0.67 15.44 -6.15
N CYS A 34 -1.99 15.21 -6.11
CA CYS A 34 -2.92 15.72 -7.12
C CYS A 34 -3.04 17.25 -7.15
N LEU A 35 -2.70 17.97 -6.07
CA LEU A 35 -2.70 19.43 -6.04
C LEU A 35 -1.33 20.01 -6.43
N VAL A 36 -0.26 19.45 -5.87
CA VAL A 36 1.11 19.97 -6.02
C VAL A 36 1.63 19.69 -7.43
N ILE A 37 1.40 18.50 -8.00
CA ILE A 37 1.95 18.17 -9.33
C ILE A 37 1.37 19.06 -10.44
N PRO A 38 0.05 19.29 -10.53
CA PRO A 38 -0.49 20.25 -11.51
C PRO A 38 -0.01 21.68 -11.27
N PHE A 39 0.13 22.10 -10.00
CA PHE A 39 0.71 23.41 -9.68
C PHE A 39 2.14 23.54 -10.20
N LEU A 40 2.99 22.54 -9.98
CA LEU A 40 4.37 22.52 -10.48
C LEU A 40 4.41 22.43 -12.00
N PHE A 41 3.50 21.70 -12.63
CA PHE A 41 3.37 21.65 -14.09
C PHE A 41 3.09 23.03 -14.67
N ILE A 42 2.09 23.74 -14.13
CA ILE A 42 1.75 25.11 -14.56
C ILE A 42 2.95 26.03 -14.34
N LEU A 43 3.57 25.97 -13.16
CA LEU A 43 4.74 26.79 -12.82
C LEU A 43 5.89 26.55 -13.79
N ASN A 44 6.15 25.29 -14.11
CA ASN A 44 7.21 24.89 -15.02
C ASN A 44 6.98 25.41 -16.45
N ILE A 45 5.76 25.33 -16.99
CA ILE A 45 5.42 25.89 -18.30
C ILE A 45 5.59 27.41 -18.32
N ILE A 46 5.28 28.10 -17.23
CA ILE A 46 5.41 29.57 -17.13
C ILE A 46 6.88 29.99 -17.02
N THR A 47 7.69 29.30 -16.22
CA THR A 47 9.07 29.73 -15.93
C THR A 47 10.11 29.14 -16.89
N SER A 48 9.90 27.94 -17.40
CA SER A 48 10.89 27.21 -18.19
C SER A 48 10.22 26.20 -19.13
N PRO A 49 9.48 26.64 -20.14
CA PRO A 49 8.78 25.74 -21.08
C PRO A 49 9.73 24.84 -21.88
N GLU A 50 10.98 25.29 -22.10
CA GLU A 50 12.06 24.53 -22.76
C GLU A 50 12.60 23.38 -21.89
N HIS A 51 12.40 23.44 -20.56
CA HIS A 51 12.94 22.44 -19.63
C HIS A 51 11.89 21.97 -18.63
N LEU A 52 11.33 20.78 -18.90
CA LEU A 52 10.23 20.19 -18.15
C LEU A 52 10.68 19.52 -16.83
N TRP A 53 11.18 20.31 -15.88
CA TRP A 53 11.71 19.77 -14.62
C TRP A 53 10.64 19.17 -13.69
N PHE A 54 9.35 19.46 -13.91
CA PHE A 54 8.25 18.93 -13.10
C PHE A 54 8.14 17.39 -13.12
N TYR A 55 8.72 16.72 -14.12
CA TYR A 55 8.76 15.26 -14.19
C TYR A 55 9.54 14.63 -13.03
N TRP A 56 10.59 15.29 -12.54
CA TRP A 56 11.40 14.77 -11.44
C TRP A 56 10.60 14.61 -10.13
N PRO A 57 9.93 15.65 -9.60
CA PRO A 57 9.08 15.50 -8.43
C PRO A 57 7.85 14.62 -8.70
N MET A 58 7.28 14.65 -9.91
CA MET A 58 6.19 13.75 -10.30
C MET A 58 6.61 12.28 -10.17
N LEU A 59 7.69 11.87 -10.85
CA LEU A 59 8.14 10.48 -10.85
C LEU A 59 8.68 10.05 -9.49
N GLY A 60 9.52 10.88 -8.87
CA GLY A 60 10.13 10.55 -7.57
C GLY A 60 9.06 10.36 -6.48
N TRP A 61 8.09 11.28 -6.39
CA TRP A 61 7.04 11.18 -5.39
C TRP A 61 5.95 10.17 -5.77
N GLY A 62 5.66 10.05 -7.07
CA GLY A 62 4.69 9.10 -7.62
C GLY A 62 5.06 7.64 -7.35
N ILE A 63 6.34 7.27 -7.43
CA ILE A 63 6.79 5.91 -7.08
C ILE A 63 6.53 5.60 -5.61
N GLY A 64 6.83 6.53 -4.69
CA GLY A 64 6.55 6.37 -3.27
C GLY A 64 5.05 6.23 -2.98
N LEU A 65 4.23 7.01 -3.70
CA LEU A 65 2.78 6.93 -3.61
C LEU A 65 2.25 5.57 -4.09
N LEU A 66 2.76 5.05 -5.22
CA LEU A 66 2.38 3.74 -5.75
C LEU A 66 2.77 2.60 -4.78
N ALA A 67 3.97 2.65 -4.19
CA ALA A 67 4.39 1.68 -3.19
C ALA A 67 3.46 1.68 -1.96
N HIS A 68 3.09 2.87 -1.49
CA HIS A 68 2.14 3.00 -0.39
C HIS A 68 0.74 2.50 -0.76
N ALA A 69 0.29 2.73 -2.00
CA ALA A 69 -0.98 2.20 -2.51
C ALA A 69 -1.02 0.67 -2.48
N VAL A 70 0.01 0.01 -3.01
CA VAL A 70 0.13 -1.46 -3.03
C VAL A 70 0.03 -2.03 -1.63
N ASN A 71 0.74 -1.43 -0.66
CA ASN A 71 0.72 -1.86 0.73
C ASN A 71 -0.66 -1.66 1.39
N THR A 72 -1.27 -0.49 1.18
CA THR A 72 -2.56 -0.10 1.79
C THR A 72 -3.73 -0.92 1.26
N PHE A 73 -3.81 -1.10 -0.06
CA PHE A 73 -4.84 -1.92 -0.70
C PHE A 73 -4.56 -3.42 -0.61
N GLY A 74 -3.33 -3.81 -0.26
CA GLY A 74 -2.94 -5.22 -0.17
C GLY A 74 -2.94 -5.91 -1.53
N ILE A 75 -2.60 -5.18 -2.58
CA ILE A 75 -2.48 -5.72 -3.94
C ILE A 75 -1.40 -6.81 -3.90
N GLY A 76 -1.82 -8.08 -4.05
CA GLY A 76 -0.93 -9.24 -3.96
C GLY A 76 -1.11 -10.12 -2.73
N LYS A 77 -1.84 -9.69 -1.69
CA LYS A 77 -2.07 -10.52 -0.49
C LYS A 77 -2.80 -11.83 -0.81
N ASP A 78 -3.79 -11.79 -1.71
CA ASP A 78 -4.49 -13.00 -2.15
C ASP A 78 -3.58 -13.95 -2.94
N TRP A 79 -2.60 -13.41 -3.68
CA TRP A 79 -1.62 -14.23 -4.38
C TRP A 79 -0.63 -14.86 -3.40
N GLU A 80 -0.15 -14.07 -2.43
CA GLU A 80 0.76 -14.50 -1.37
C GLU A 80 0.12 -15.63 -0.53
N GLU A 81 -1.14 -15.44 -0.10
CA GLU A 81 -1.89 -16.41 0.71
C GLU A 81 -2.13 -17.71 -0.08
N ARG A 82 -2.45 -17.62 -1.38
CA ARG A 82 -2.54 -18.79 -2.28
C ARG A 82 -1.22 -19.52 -2.41
N LYS A 83 -0.10 -18.80 -2.52
CA LYS A 83 1.22 -19.41 -2.67
C LYS A 83 1.70 -20.10 -1.39
N ILE A 84 1.45 -19.48 -0.23
CA ILE A 84 1.69 -20.10 1.08
C ILE A 84 0.91 -21.40 1.21
N LYS A 85 -0.38 -21.38 0.85
CA LYS A 85 -1.24 -22.57 0.92
C LYS A 85 -0.74 -23.71 0.01
N GLN A 86 -0.30 -23.38 -1.21
CA GLN A 86 0.34 -24.35 -2.12
C GLN A 86 1.57 -25.01 -1.48
N LEU A 87 2.51 -24.22 -0.95
CA LEU A 87 3.75 -24.73 -0.35
C LEU A 87 3.48 -25.62 0.87
N MET A 88 2.47 -25.28 1.69
CA MET A 88 2.05 -26.11 2.83
C MET A 88 1.45 -27.45 2.38
N GLU A 89 0.65 -27.47 1.30
CA GLU A 89 0.10 -28.70 0.73
C GLU A 89 1.21 -29.59 0.14
N GLU A 90 2.19 -28.99 -0.55
CA GLU A 90 3.38 -29.67 -1.06
C GLU A 90 4.19 -30.31 0.08
N GLU A 91 4.50 -29.59 1.17
CA GLU A 91 5.18 -30.17 2.35
C GLU A 91 4.40 -31.31 3.00
N LYS A 92 3.08 -31.14 3.12
CA LYS A 92 2.22 -32.16 3.73
C LYS A 92 2.18 -33.43 2.88
N SER A 93 2.18 -33.30 1.55
CA SER A 93 2.24 -34.44 0.63
C SER A 93 3.60 -35.15 0.68
N ARG A 94 4.71 -34.40 0.73
CA ARG A 94 6.08 -34.92 0.86
C ARG A 94 6.31 -35.70 2.15
N THR A 95 5.76 -35.20 3.27
CA THR A 95 5.86 -35.87 4.57
C THR A 95 5.01 -37.14 4.63
N LYS A 96 3.94 -37.23 3.83
CA LYS A 96 3.05 -38.40 3.79
C LYS A 96 3.57 -39.55 2.91
N SER A 97 4.57 -39.27 2.06
CA SER A 97 5.24 -40.25 1.19
C SER A 97 6.54 -40.82 1.78
N LEU A 98 6.92 -40.38 2.99
CA LEU A 98 8.01 -40.92 3.81
C LEU A 98 7.43 -41.76 4.94
#